data_AF-A0A067F356-F1
#
_entry.id   AF-A0A067F356-F1
#
_cell.length_a   1.000
_cell.length_b   1.000
_cell.length_c   1.000
_cell.angle_alpha   90.00
_cell.angle_beta   90.00
_cell.angle_gamma   90.00
#
_symmetry.space_group_name_H-M   'P 1'
#
loop_
_entity.id
_entity.type
_entity.pdbx_description
1 polymer ?
#
loop_
_entity_poly.entity_id
_entity_poly.type
_entity_poly.pdbx_seq_one_letter_code
_entity_poly.pdbx_strand_id
1 'polypeptide(L)' 'FNNIIQVIFTSPATVATIVAYFLDCTHSLGHSATRRDSGRHWWAKFRYFERDTRSEEFYSLPWNLNRFFPSF' A
#
# COMPACT_ATOMS: atom_id res chain seq x y z
N PHE A 1 -4.91 -21.02 -19.31
CA PHE A 1 -4.22 -19.73 -19.53
C PHE A 1 -4.99 -18.85 -20.52
N ASN A 2 -5.17 -19.26 -21.78
CA ASN A 2 -5.86 -18.46 -22.81
C ASN A 2 -7.30 -18.05 -22.42
N ASN A 3 -8.12 -18.99 -21.94
CA ASN A 3 -9.50 -18.70 -21.50
C ASN A 3 -9.58 -17.69 -20.33
N ILE A 4 -8.62 -17.71 -19.41
CA ILE A 4 -8.62 -16.79 -18.27
C ILE A 4 -8.35 -15.36 -18.76
N ILE A 5 -7.37 -15.21 -19.66
CA ILE A 5 -7.05 -13.93 -20.28
C ILE A 5 -8.24 -13.41 -21.10
N GLN A 6 -8.88 -14.27 -21.87
CA GLN A 6 -10.05 -13.89 -22.68
C GLN A 6 -11.22 -13.41 -21.82
N VAL A 7 -11.49 -14.05 -20.68
CA VAL A 7 -12.53 -13.61 -19.73
C VAL A 7 -12.23 -12.21 -19.18
N ILE A 8 -10.97 -11.94 -18.81
CA ILE A 8 -10.54 -10.64 -18.28
C ILE A 8 -10.70 -9.53 -19.32
N PHE A 9 -10.38 -9.78 -20.60
CA PHE A 9 -10.49 -8.78 -21.65
C PHE A 9 -11.89 -8.66 -22.27
N THR A 10 -12.73 -9.69 -22.14
CA THR A 10 -14.13 -9.64 -22.62
C THR A 10 -15.04 -8.92 -21.63
N SER A 11 -14.74 -8.96 -20.34
CA SER A 11 -15.53 -8.28 -19.32
C SER A 11 -15.21 -6.77 -19.28
N PRO A 12 -16.19 -5.89 -19.59
CA PRO A 12 -15.95 -4.44 -19.58
C PRO A 12 -15.60 -3.92 -18.19
N ALA A 13 -16.16 -4.52 -17.13
CA ALA A 13 -15.90 -4.13 -15.75
C ALA A 13 -14.45 -4.42 -15.34
N THR A 14 -13.91 -5.58 -15.73
CA THR A 14 -12.51 -5.93 -15.42
C THR A 14 -11.54 -5.06 -16.20
N VAL A 15 -11.81 -4.80 -17.49
CA VAL A 15 -11.00 -3.88 -18.30
C VAL A 15 -11.03 -2.47 -17.72
N ALA A 16 -12.21 -1.93 -17.38
CA ALA A 16 -12.34 -0.62 -16.78
C ALA A 16 -11.60 -0.52 -15.43
N THR A 17 -11.66 -1.58 -14.60
CA THR A 17 -10.94 -1.64 -13.32
C THR A 17 -9.42 -1.63 -13.53
N ILE A 18 -8.92 -2.38 -14.52
CA ILE A 18 -7.48 -2.41 -14.86
C ILE A 18 -7.02 -1.04 -15.35
N VAL A 19 -7.78 -0.40 -16.24
CA VAL A 19 -7.46 0.94 -16.76
C VAL A 19 -7.49 1.98 -15.64
N ALA A 20 -8.52 1.96 -14.79
CA ALA A 20 -8.61 2.85 -13.64
C ALA A 20 -7.41 2.67 -12.71
N TYR A 21 -7.07 1.44 -12.35
CA TYR A 21 -5.91 1.13 -11.51
C TYR A 21 -4.59 1.61 -12.13
N PHE A 22 -4.41 1.42 -13.44
CA PHE A 22 -3.22 1.86 -14.16
C PHE A 22 -3.08 3.39 -14.15
N LEU A 23 -4.17 4.10 -14.41
CA LEU A 23 -4.22 5.56 -14.34
C LEU A 23 -3.94 6.06 -12.91
N ASP A 24 -4.50 5.40 -11.89
CA ASP A 24 -4.28 5.76 -10.49
C ASP A 24 -2.82 5.57 -10.06
N CYS A 25 -2.17 4.52 -10.57
CA CYS A 25 -0.74 4.28 -10.34
C CYS A 25 0.14 5.33 -11.02
N THR A 26 -0.18 5.67 -12.28
CA THR A 26 0.65 6.54 -13.12
C THR A 26 0.46 8.02 -12.81
N HIS A 27 -0.78 8.47 -12.60
CA HIS A 27 -1.13 9.86 -12.34
C HIS A 27 -0.70 10.31 -10.92
N SER A 28 -0.59 9.37 -9.97
CA SER A 28 -0.13 9.68 -8.60
C SER A 28 1.35 10.07 -8.49
N LEU A 29 2.17 9.75 -9.50
CA LEU A 29 3.63 9.93 -9.46
C LEU A 29 4.10 11.34 -9.85
N GLY A 30 3.32 12.08 -10.65
CA GLY A 30 3.77 13.35 -11.25
C GLY A 30 3.51 14.62 -10.43
N HIS A 31 2.65 14.56 -9.41
CA HIS A 31 2.26 15.76 -8.65
C HIS A 31 2.28 15.53 -7.14
N SER A 32 3.06 16.34 -6.43
CA SER A 32 3.19 16.32 -4.97
C SER A 32 1.86 16.56 -4.25
N ALA A 33 0.92 17.29 -4.88
CA ALA A 33 -0.44 17.47 -4.38
C ALA A 33 -1.25 16.16 -4.42
N THR A 34 -1.20 15.40 -5.51
CA THR A 34 -1.89 14.10 -5.65
C THR A 34 -1.42 13.08 -4.61
N ARG A 35 -0.13 13.12 -4.23
CA ARG A 35 0.39 12.27 -3.15
C ARG A 35 -0.25 12.58 -1.79
N ARG A 36 -0.59 13.85 -1.53
CA ARG A 36 -1.25 14.27 -0.30
C ARG A 36 -2.73 13.89 -0.29
N ASP A 37 -3.40 13.98 -1.44
CA ASP A 37 -4.82 13.65 -1.57
C ASP A 37 -5.10 12.14 -1.69
N SER A 38 -4.12 11.35 -2.17
CA SER A 38 -4.25 9.89 -2.34
C SER A 38 -4.44 9.09 -1.03
N GLY A 39 -4.39 9.73 0.14
CA GLY A 39 -4.45 9.05 1.43
C GLY A 39 -3.27 8.10 1.72
N ARG A 40 -2.34 7.91 0.76
CA ARG A 40 -1.14 7.08 0.95
C ARG A 40 -0.27 7.58 2.11
N HIS A 41 -0.30 8.89 2.39
CA HIS A 41 0.35 9.47 3.56
C HIS A 41 -0.27 8.99 4.88
N TRP A 42 -1.59 8.78 4.93
CA TRP A 42 -2.28 8.21 6.09
C TRP A 42 -1.88 6.74 6.29
N TRP A 43 -1.90 5.96 5.21
CA TRP A 43 -1.46 4.55 5.23
C TRP A 43 0.02 4.34 5.52
N ALA A 44 0.87 5.33 5.22
CA ALA A 44 2.32 5.25 5.48
C ALA A 44 2.64 5.08 6.98
N LYS A 45 1.76 5.52 7.88
CA LYS A 45 1.90 5.30 9.33
C LYS A 45 1.74 3.84 9.72
N PHE A 46 0.87 3.11 9.02
CA PHE A 46 0.58 1.70 9.29
C PHE A 46 1.48 0.73 8.52
N ARG A 47 2.26 1.22 7.54
CA ARG A 47 3.16 0.40 6.74
C ARG A 47 4.41 -0.04 7.50
N TYR A 48 4.90 0.78 8.43
CA TYR A 48 6.11 0.51 9.18
C TYR A 48 5.81 0.56 10.66
N PHE A 49 6.27 -0.47 11.36
CA PHE A 49 6.10 -0.61 12.80
C PHE A 49 6.64 0.59 13.59
N GLU A 50 7.81 1.11 13.18
CA GLU A 50 8.51 2.24 13.85
C GLU A 50 7.88 3.62 13.58
N ARG A 51 6.92 3.74 12.66
CA ARG A 51 6.33 5.05 12.30
C ARG A 51 5.22 5.50 13.25
N ASP A 52 4.70 4.59 14.06
CA ASP A 52 3.63 4.86 15.02
C ASP A 52 4.11 4.55 16.44
N THR A 53 4.20 5.59 17.26
CA THR A 53 4.63 5.50 18.66
C THR A 53 3.71 4.56 19.47
N ARG A 54 2.45 4.39 19.05
CA ARG A 54 1.50 3.48 19.73
C ARG A 54 1.84 2.01 19.50
N SER A 55 2.39 1.67 18.33
CA SER A 55 2.79 0.30 18.00
C SER A 55 4.07 -0.07 18.73
N GLU A 56 5.03 0.86 18.82
CA GLU A 56 6.28 0.70 19.55
C GLU A 56 6.03 0.39 21.04
N GLU A 57 5.17 1.16 21.72
CA GLU A 57 4.86 0.89 23.13
C GLU A 57 4.14 -0.44 23.35
N PHE A 58 3.15 -0.78 22.50
CA PHE A 58 2.31 -1.96 22.70
C PHE A 58 3.02 -3.28 22.40
N TYR A 59 3.91 -3.30 21.41
CA TYR A 59 4.61 -4.51 20.98
C TYR A 59 6.09 -4.53 21.40
N SER A 60 6.54 -3.57 22.22
CA SER A 60 7.90 -3.56 22.75
C SER A 60 8.16 -4.81 23.58
N LEU A 61 9.21 -5.57 23.22
CA LEU A 61 9.67 -6.64 24.09
C LEU A 61 10.31 -6.08 25.37
N PRO A 62 10.06 -6.72 26.53
CA PRO A 62 10.70 -6.33 27.78
C PRO A 62 12.23 -6.50 27.66
N TRP A 63 12.99 -5.73 28.44
CA TRP A 63 14.46 -5.71 28.40
C TRP A 63 15.09 -5.20 27.09
N ASN A 64 14.35 -4.41 26.30
CA ASN A 64 14.84 -3.81 25.04
C ASN A 64 15.30 -4.87 24.01
N LEU A 65 14.67 -6.05 24.01
CA LEU A 65 15.00 -7.15 23.10
C LEU A 65 14.68 -6.85 21.63
N ASN A 66 13.90 -5.80 21.34
CA ASN A 66 13.65 -5.31 19.98
C ASN A 66 14.95 -5.01 19.20
N ARG A 67 16.05 -4.69 19.90
CA ARG A 67 17.36 -4.46 19.28
C ARG A 67 17.98 -5.73 18.67
N PHE A 68 17.59 -6.90 19.17
CA PHE A 68 18.10 -8.20 18.70
C PHE A 68 17.12 -8.91 17.76
N PHE A 69 15.83 -8.58 17.84
CA PHE A 69 14.78 -9.11 16.97
C PHE A 69 14.02 -7.96 16.31
N PRO A 70 14.63 -7.27 15.34
CA PRO A 70 13.98 -6.15 14.71
C PRO A 70 12.82 -6.58 13.82
N SER A 71 11.72 -5.83 13.85
CA SER A 71 10.45 -6.13 13.19
C SER A 71 10.36 -5.58 11.76
N PHE A 72 11.49 -5.46 11.05
CA PHE A 72 11.57 -4.89 9.69
C PHE A 72 10.90 -5.76 8.62
#